data_AF-A0A4Q8TMX3-F1
#
_entry.id   AF-A0A4Q8TMX3-F1
#
_cell.length_a   1.000
_cell.length_b   1.000
_cell.length_c   1.000
_cell.angle_alpha   90.00
_cell.angle_beta   90.00
_cell.angle_gamma   90.00
#
_symmetry.space_group_name_H-M   'P 1'
#
loop_
_entity.id
_entity.type
_entity.pdbx_description
1 polymer ?
#
loop_
_entity_poly.entity_id
_entity_poly.type
_entity_poly.pdbx_seq_one_letter_code
_entity_poly.pdbx_strand_id
1 'polypeptide(L)'
;MANQNIVQNPISLFKLPTIFKNRANTRTLLTVHLLRELFFIISSPLSLICLILAIALILRQFNFKRLCKACLYSVISLALLTTQPYFADLLLYPLEHEIAYSETLVEFEGTDFIVTPACYYSTVGKVSEISRWSHCSLQRLVQASKLSKELNKPILVTGGNFLHDPDTNYSQKAFDLLLDLGVPRKNLILVAKGIDTASEVESIKSYITKKMLFSLRQLHI
;
A
#
# COMPACT_ATOMS: atom_id res chain seq x y z
N MET A 1 -8.59 58.98 -33.29
CA MET A 1 -8.86 57.65 -33.91
C MET A 1 -9.00 56.66 -32.75
N ALA A 2 -10.23 56.46 -32.22
CA ALA A 2 -11.15 55.33 -32.48
C ALA A 2 -10.49 53.98 -32.08
N ASN A 3 -10.68 53.40 -30.90
CA ASN A 3 -11.86 52.74 -30.28
C ASN A 3 -12.53 51.69 -31.17
N GLN A 4 -12.41 50.41 -30.80
CA GLN A 4 -13.52 49.46 -30.75
C GLN A 4 -13.19 48.22 -29.89
N ASN A 5 -14.16 47.89 -29.04
CA ASN A 5 -14.25 46.73 -28.14
C ASN A 5 -14.87 45.51 -28.86
N ILE A 6 -15.02 44.42 -28.09
CA ILE A 6 -15.99 43.30 -28.22
C ILE A 6 -15.43 42.15 -29.10
N VAL A 7 -15.29 40.91 -28.60
CA VAL A 7 -16.37 39.93 -28.35
C VAL A 7 -16.03 38.92 -27.25
N GLN A 8 -17.05 38.69 -26.41
CA GLN A 8 -17.23 37.65 -25.41
C GLN A 8 -17.40 36.25 -26.04
N ASN A 9 -16.86 35.19 -25.43
CA ASN A 9 -17.68 34.09 -24.84
C ASN A 9 -16.82 32.87 -24.41
N PRO A 10 -17.31 32.10 -23.41
CA PRO A 10 -16.56 31.07 -22.71
C PRO A 10 -16.66 29.72 -23.42
N ILE A 11 -15.56 28.97 -23.47
CA ILE A 11 -15.55 27.58 -23.92
C ILE A 11 -15.99 26.71 -22.74
N SER A 12 -17.30 26.53 -22.68
CA SER A 12 -18.03 25.30 -22.36
C SER A 12 -17.38 24.32 -21.37
N LEU A 13 -17.93 24.31 -20.15
CA LEU A 13 -18.60 23.14 -19.56
C LEU A 13 -17.99 21.80 -19.98
N PHE A 14 -16.97 21.37 -19.23
CA PHE A 14 -16.64 19.96 -19.11
C PHE A 14 -17.90 19.27 -18.61
N LYS A 15 -18.60 18.60 -19.53
CA LYS A 15 -19.81 17.83 -19.28
C LYS A 15 -19.52 16.88 -18.13
N LEU A 16 -20.12 17.14 -16.97
CA LEU A 16 -20.39 16.10 -15.98
C LEU A 16 -20.99 14.91 -16.75
N PRO A 17 -20.48 13.68 -16.56
CA PRO A 17 -21.17 12.53 -17.11
C PRO A 17 -22.58 12.53 -16.53
N THR A 18 -23.53 12.72 -17.44
CA THR A 18 -24.97 12.72 -17.23
C THR A 18 -25.37 11.47 -16.46
N ILE A 19 -25.55 11.66 -15.16
CA ILE A 19 -26.37 10.84 -14.29
C ILE A 19 -27.76 10.79 -14.92
N PHE A 20 -28.38 9.60 -14.93
CA PHE A 20 -29.64 9.23 -15.60
C PHE A 20 -29.57 8.76 -17.06
N LYS A 21 -29.08 7.52 -17.24
CA LYS A 21 -29.90 6.50 -17.92
C LYS A 21 -29.54 5.11 -17.41
N ASN A 22 -30.56 4.37 -16.97
CA ASN A 22 -30.65 2.92 -16.80
C ASN A 22 -30.81 2.40 -15.33
N ARG A 23 -32.08 2.33 -14.89
CA ARG A 23 -32.53 1.75 -13.60
C ARG A 23 -32.24 0.24 -13.49
N ALA A 24 -32.01 -0.45 -14.62
CA ALA A 24 -31.59 -1.85 -14.66
C ALA A 24 -30.09 -2.02 -14.36
N ASN A 25 -29.25 -1.09 -14.81
CA ASN A 25 -27.79 -1.11 -14.61
C ASN A 25 -27.41 -0.81 -13.15
N THR A 26 -28.18 0.02 -12.46
CA THR A 26 -27.96 0.30 -11.03
C THR A 26 -28.17 -0.93 -10.16
N ARG A 27 -29.09 -1.84 -10.52
CA ARG A 27 -29.29 -3.10 -9.79
C ARG A 27 -28.14 -4.08 -10.03
N THR A 28 -27.67 -4.21 -11.28
CA THR A 28 -26.52 -5.08 -11.60
C THR A 28 -25.24 -4.56 -10.96
N LEU A 29 -25.00 -3.25 -11.00
CA LEU A 29 -23.87 -2.60 -10.36
C LEU A 29 -23.93 -2.76 -8.84
N LEU A 30 -25.10 -2.55 -8.22
CA LEU A 30 -25.32 -2.81 -6.79
C LEU A 30 -25.06 -4.28 -6.42
N THR A 31 -25.54 -5.24 -7.23
CA THR A 31 -25.29 -6.67 -6.96
C THR A 31 -23.82 -7.03 -7.06
N VAL A 32 -23.07 -6.46 -8.02
CA VAL A 32 -21.62 -6.67 -8.14
C VAL A 32 -20.87 -6.03 -6.97
N HIS A 33 -21.28 -4.84 -6.53
CA HIS A 33 -20.70 -4.21 -5.34
C HIS A 33 -20.98 -5.02 -4.08
N LEU A 34 -22.21 -5.48 -3.86
CA LEU A 34 -22.55 -6.32 -2.70
C LEU A 34 -21.83 -7.66 -2.71
N LEU A 35 -21.68 -8.29 -3.89
CA LEU A 35 -20.92 -9.53 -4.04
C LEU A 35 -19.43 -9.31 -3.71
N ARG A 36 -18.86 -8.20 -4.18
CA ARG A 36 -17.48 -7.82 -3.89
C ARG A 36 -17.25 -7.59 -2.41
N GLU A 37 -18.14 -6.85 -1.75
CA GLU A 37 -18.08 -6.61 -0.30
C GLU A 37 -18.21 -7.91 0.48
N LEU A 38 -19.13 -8.80 0.10
CA LEU A 38 -19.28 -10.11 0.72
C LEU A 38 -18.02 -10.96 0.56
N PHE A 39 -17.40 -10.93 -0.63
CA PHE A 39 -16.14 -11.62 -0.88
C PHE A 39 -15.00 -11.05 -0.04
N PHE A 40 -14.91 -9.73 0.09
CA PHE A 40 -13.91 -9.08 0.95
C PHE A 40 -14.09 -9.43 2.43
N ILE A 41 -15.34 -9.45 2.90
CA ILE A 41 -15.66 -9.89 4.27
C ILE A 41 -15.24 -11.34 4.46
N ILE A 42 -15.55 -12.25 3.52
CA ILE A 42 -15.17 -13.66 3.62
C ILE A 42 -13.66 -13.88 3.47
N SER A 43 -12.97 -13.04 2.71
CA SER A 43 -11.53 -13.15 2.50
C SER A 43 -10.71 -12.82 3.74
N SER A 44 -11.26 -12.07 4.69
CA SER A 44 -10.57 -11.76 5.94
C SER A 44 -10.73 -12.91 6.94
N PRO A 45 -9.63 -13.49 7.46
CA PRO A 45 -9.70 -14.58 8.44
C PRO A 45 -10.45 -14.16 9.72
N LEU A 46 -10.35 -12.89 10.12
CA LEU A 46 -11.04 -12.36 11.30
C LEU A 46 -12.56 -12.36 11.11
N SER A 47 -13.02 -11.92 9.94
CA SER A 47 -14.44 -11.88 9.61
C SER A 47 -15.06 -13.28 9.57
N LEU A 48 -14.33 -14.28 9.06
CA LEU A 48 -14.75 -15.68 9.09
C LEU A 48 -14.91 -16.21 10.52
N ILE A 49 -13.94 -15.92 11.39
CA ILE A 49 -14.00 -16.28 12.82
C ILE A 49 -15.26 -15.68 13.47
N CYS A 50 -15.52 -14.39 13.25
CA CYS A 50 -16.72 -13.72 13.78
C CYS A 50 -18.02 -14.34 13.26
N LEU A 51 -18.07 -14.70 11.98
CA LEU A 51 -19.26 -15.28 11.35
C LEU A 51 -19.55 -16.69 11.91
N ILE A 52 -18.53 -17.54 12.03
CA ILE A 52 -18.69 -18.89 12.61
C ILE A 52 -19.09 -18.79 14.09
N LEU A 53 -18.54 -17.84 14.85
CA LEU A 53 -18.94 -17.57 16.22
C LEU A 53 -20.41 -17.15 16.32
N ALA A 54 -20.89 -16.24 15.45
CA ALA A 54 -22.28 -15.84 15.42
C ALA A 54 -23.21 -17.03 15.13
N ILE A 55 -22.86 -17.89 14.17
CA ILE A 55 -23.60 -19.13 13.89
C ILE A 55 -23.59 -20.06 15.11
N ALA A 56 -22.46 -20.21 15.81
CA ALA A 56 -22.36 -21.03 17.01
C ALA A 56 -23.29 -20.54 18.13
N LEU A 57 -23.42 -19.22 18.30
CA LEU A 57 -24.34 -18.59 19.26
C LEU A 57 -25.81 -18.82 18.89
N ILE A 58 -26.16 -18.72 17.61
CA ILE A 58 -27.52 -19.00 17.12
C ILE A 58 -27.86 -20.48 17.33
N LEU A 59 -26.96 -21.39 16.95
CA LEU A 59 -27.15 -22.84 17.14
C LEU A 59 -27.27 -23.24 18.61
N ARG A 60 -26.61 -22.50 19.52
CA ARG A 60 -26.77 -22.65 20.96
C ARG A 60 -28.20 -22.36 21.40
N GLN A 61 -28.84 -21.33 20.82
CA GLN A 61 -30.24 -20.97 21.11
C GLN A 61 -31.22 -22.07 20.67
N PHE A 62 -30.92 -22.77 19.57
CA PHE A 62 -31.74 -23.87 19.05
C PHE A 62 -31.37 -25.26 19.63
N ASN A 63 -30.57 -25.31 20.71
CA ASN A 63 -30.17 -26.55 21.41
C ASN A 63 -29.40 -27.60 20.56
N PHE A 64 -28.82 -27.20 19.42
CA PHE A 64 -28.01 -28.09 18.58
C PHE A 64 -26.57 -28.26 19.12
N LYS A 65 -26.44 -28.93 20.27
CA LYS A 65 -25.18 -29.03 21.04
C LYS A 65 -24.00 -29.61 20.25
N ARG A 66 -24.23 -30.57 19.34
CA ARG A 66 -23.17 -31.18 18.52
C ARG A 66 -22.59 -30.20 17.50
N LEU A 67 -23.46 -29.51 16.76
CA LEU A 67 -23.06 -28.51 15.76
C LEU A 67 -22.39 -27.30 16.42
N CYS A 68 -22.92 -26.83 17.56
CA CYS A 68 -22.31 -25.74 18.32
C CYS A 68 -20.86 -26.06 18.75
N LYS A 69 -20.60 -27.27 19.27
CA LYS A 69 -19.24 -27.72 19.60
C LYS A 69 -18.34 -27.79 18.37
N ALA A 70 -18.84 -28.34 17.25
CA ALA A 70 -18.08 -28.41 16.00
C ALA A 70 -17.68 -27.00 15.50
N CYS A 71 -18.60 -26.04 15.53
CA CYS A 71 -18.31 -24.65 15.19
C CYS A 71 -17.25 -24.04 16.12
N LEU A 72 -17.35 -24.26 17.44
CA LEU A 72 -16.35 -23.75 18.39
C LEU A 72 -14.96 -24.34 18.17
N TYR A 73 -14.86 -25.65 17.92
CA TYR A 73 -13.58 -26.28 17.57
C TYR A 73 -13.01 -25.74 16.25
N SER A 74 -13.88 -25.49 15.25
CA SER A 74 -13.49 -24.87 13.98
C SER A 74 -12.94 -23.45 14.19
N VAL A 75 -13.60 -22.63 15.02
CA VAL A 75 -13.14 -21.28 15.38
C VAL A 75 -11.76 -21.33 16.01
N ILE A 76 -11.56 -22.19 17.00
CA ILE A 76 -10.28 -22.32 17.71
C ILE A 76 -9.18 -22.79 16.74
N SER A 77 -9.46 -23.81 15.93
CA SER A 77 -8.51 -24.31 14.93
C SER A 77 -8.14 -23.24 13.92
N LEU A 78 -9.13 -22.50 13.40
CA LEU A 78 -8.90 -21.45 12.42
C LEU A 78 -8.08 -20.30 13.03
N ALA A 79 -8.41 -19.87 14.25
CA ALA A 79 -7.67 -18.84 14.96
C ALA A 79 -6.21 -19.23 15.21
N LEU A 80 -5.96 -20.49 15.59
CA LEU A 80 -4.60 -21.02 15.79
C LEU A 80 -3.81 -21.05 14.46
N LEU A 81 -4.44 -21.50 13.37
CA LEU A 81 -3.82 -21.54 12.05
C LEU A 81 -3.49 -20.13 11.54
N THR A 82 -4.43 -19.18 11.66
CA THR A 82 -4.24 -17.82 11.12
C THR A 82 -3.30 -16.95 11.95
N THR A 83 -3.01 -17.33 13.19
CA THR A 83 -2.07 -16.60 14.06
C THR A 83 -0.61 -16.99 13.78
N GLN A 84 -0.37 -18.16 13.18
CA GLN A 84 0.99 -18.61 12.88
C GLN A 84 1.48 -18.02 11.55
N PRO A 85 2.66 -17.36 11.53
CA PRO A 85 3.21 -16.78 10.30
C PRO A 85 3.44 -17.86 9.24
N TYR A 86 3.86 -19.06 9.64
CA TYR A 86 4.10 -20.19 8.74
C TYR A 86 2.91 -20.52 7.82
N PHE A 87 1.68 -20.46 8.34
CA PHE A 87 0.50 -20.74 7.52
C PHE A 87 0.19 -19.61 6.54
N ALA A 88 0.43 -18.36 6.94
CA ALA A 88 0.32 -17.21 6.06
C ALA A 88 1.37 -17.28 4.93
N ASP A 89 2.61 -17.62 5.28
CA ASP A 89 3.71 -17.76 4.32
C ASP A 89 3.43 -18.89 3.33
N LEU A 90 2.94 -20.04 3.80
CA LEU A 90 2.58 -21.17 2.91
C LEU A 90 1.48 -20.80 1.91
N LEU A 91 0.48 -20.01 2.33
CA LEU A 91 -0.58 -19.54 1.46
C LEU A 91 -0.10 -18.49 0.45
N LEU A 92 0.82 -17.61 0.86
CA LEU A 92 1.38 -16.56 0.00
C LEU A 92 2.50 -17.08 -0.89
N TYR A 93 3.14 -18.20 -0.56
CA TYR A 93 4.32 -18.74 -1.23
C TYR A 93 4.18 -18.81 -2.76
N PRO A 94 3.09 -19.36 -3.34
CA PRO A 94 2.94 -19.41 -4.80
C PRO A 94 2.84 -18.01 -5.41
N LEU A 95 2.11 -17.10 -4.76
CA LEU A 95 1.95 -15.72 -5.23
C LEU A 95 3.25 -14.94 -5.17
N GLU A 96 4.07 -15.18 -4.15
CA GLU A 96 5.36 -14.53 -3.98
C GLU A 96 6.41 -15.10 -4.93
N HIS A 97 6.39 -16.40 -5.23
CA HIS A 97 7.38 -17.06 -6.09
C HIS A 97 7.01 -17.06 -7.58
N GLU A 98 5.76 -16.77 -7.94
CA GLU A 98 5.40 -16.46 -9.34
C GLU A 98 5.99 -15.13 -9.81
N ILE A 99 6.30 -14.21 -8.88
CA ILE A 99 7.18 -13.08 -9.19
C ILE A 99 8.57 -13.68 -9.36
N ALA A 100 9.03 -13.79 -10.61
CA ALA A 100 10.41 -14.15 -10.89
C ALA A 100 11.32 -13.14 -10.19
N TYR A 101 11.77 -13.47 -8.98
CA TYR A 101 12.88 -12.81 -8.36
C TYR A 101 14.04 -13.02 -9.31
N SER A 102 14.55 -11.94 -9.92
CA SER A 102 15.79 -12.06 -10.64
C SER A 102 16.89 -12.27 -9.59
N GLU A 103 17.16 -13.53 -9.25
CA GLU A 103 18.32 -13.93 -8.44
C GLU A 103 19.62 -13.60 -9.18
N THR A 104 19.56 -13.56 -10.50
CA THR A 104 20.52 -12.84 -11.30
C THR A 104 20.28 -11.36 -11.11
N LEU A 105 21.33 -10.62 -10.77
CA LEU A 105 21.44 -9.19 -11.01
C LEU A 105 21.24 -8.97 -12.52
N VAL A 106 20.00 -9.06 -13.01
CA VAL A 106 19.62 -8.75 -14.39
C VAL A 106 20.21 -7.39 -14.63
N GLU A 107 21.12 -7.32 -15.61
CA GLU A 107 21.90 -6.15 -15.96
C GLU A 107 21.20 -4.87 -15.52
N PHE A 108 21.64 -4.30 -14.40
CA PHE A 108 21.11 -3.03 -13.86
C PHE A 108 21.37 -1.86 -14.83
N GLU A 109 21.91 -2.14 -16.01
CA GLU A 109 22.04 -1.22 -17.13
C GLU A 109 20.69 -0.61 -17.52
N GLY A 110 19.56 -1.30 -17.31
CA GLY A 110 18.21 -0.79 -17.62
C GLY A 110 17.46 -0.08 -16.49
N THR A 111 17.90 -0.19 -15.23
CA THR A 111 17.19 0.40 -14.08
C THR A 111 17.69 1.82 -13.81
N ASP A 112 16.78 2.78 -13.83
CA ASP A 112 17.14 4.19 -13.68
C ASP A 112 17.00 4.73 -12.27
N PHE A 113 16.13 4.14 -11.44
CA PHE A 113 15.84 4.61 -10.09
C PHE A 113 15.54 3.46 -9.13
N ILE A 114 15.98 3.60 -7.88
CA ILE A 114 15.58 2.76 -6.73
C ILE A 114 14.36 3.43 -6.09
N VAL A 115 13.24 2.73 -5.94
CA VAL A 115 12.06 3.29 -5.28
C VAL A 115 11.95 2.79 -3.85
N THR A 116 11.77 3.71 -2.90
CA THR A 116 11.53 3.41 -1.49
C THR A 116 10.14 3.87 -1.08
N PRO A 117 9.11 3.00 -1.15
CA PRO A 117 7.78 3.31 -0.66
C PRO A 117 7.80 3.75 0.80
N ALA A 118 6.87 4.62 1.19
CA ALA A 118 6.80 5.03 2.58
C ALA A 118 6.37 3.85 3.48
N CYS A 119 6.71 3.94 4.76
CA CYS A 119 6.14 3.07 5.79
C CYS A 119 5.78 3.91 7.02
N TYR A 120 6.63 3.99 8.05
CA TYR A 120 6.29 4.74 9.26
C TYR A 120 7.50 5.34 9.98
N TYR A 121 7.33 6.59 10.45
CA TYR A 121 8.26 7.33 11.30
C TYR A 121 7.51 7.93 12.50
N SER A 122 8.01 7.70 13.71
CA SER A 122 7.38 8.19 14.94
C SER A 122 7.80 9.63 15.24
N THR A 123 6.82 10.53 15.28
CA THR A 123 7.01 11.93 15.71
C THR A 123 6.76 12.13 17.20
N VAL A 124 6.29 11.10 17.90
CA VAL A 124 5.92 11.16 19.32
C VAL A 124 7.08 10.75 20.22
N GLY A 125 7.22 11.47 21.34
CA GLY A 125 8.17 11.13 22.40
C GLY A 125 9.60 11.62 22.17
N LYS A 126 10.39 11.56 23.24
CA LYS A 126 11.82 11.94 23.24
C LYS A 126 12.69 10.68 23.15
N VAL A 127 12.77 10.13 21.94
CA VAL A 127 13.62 8.98 21.61
C VAL A 127 14.72 9.39 20.64
N SER A 128 15.76 8.57 20.49
CA SER A 128 16.81 8.79 19.48
C SER A 128 16.24 8.68 18.06
N GLU A 129 16.89 9.33 17.09
CA GLU A 129 16.40 9.35 15.71
C GLU A 129 16.23 7.94 15.10
N ILE A 130 17.15 7.01 15.37
CA ILE A 130 17.04 5.63 14.88
C ILE A 130 15.81 4.92 15.46
N SER A 131 15.51 5.14 16.75
CA SER A 131 14.34 4.54 17.41
C SER A 131 12.99 5.11 16.91
N ARG A 132 12.99 6.23 16.18
CA ARG A 132 11.77 6.75 15.54
C ARG A 132 11.38 5.94 14.31
N TRP A 133 12.31 5.23 13.68
CA TRP A 133 12.04 4.46 12.48
C TRP A 133 11.43 3.11 12.81
N SER A 134 10.31 2.80 12.17
CA SER A 134 9.78 1.43 12.17
C SER A 134 10.75 0.48 11.46
N HIS A 135 10.71 -0.80 11.85
CA HIS A 135 11.61 -1.82 11.29
C HIS A 135 11.53 -1.89 9.76
N CYS A 136 10.31 -1.82 9.19
CA CYS A 136 10.08 -1.78 7.74
C CYS A 136 10.79 -0.61 7.05
N SER A 137 10.69 0.58 7.62
CA SER A 137 11.26 1.80 7.03
C SER A 137 12.77 1.76 7.09
N LEU A 138 13.32 1.41 8.25
CA LEU A 138 14.76 1.41 8.46
C LEU A 138 15.45 0.38 7.56
N GLN A 139 14.96 -0.86 7.52
CA GLN A 139 15.55 -1.90 6.66
C GLN A 139 15.50 -1.49 5.18
N ARG A 140 14.38 -0.93 4.72
CA ARG A 140 14.21 -0.48 3.34
C ARG A 140 15.16 0.66 2.99
N LEU A 141 15.30 1.66 3.86
CA LEU A 141 16.18 2.81 3.64
C LEU A 141 17.66 2.42 3.70
N VAL A 142 18.05 1.52 4.60
CA VAL A 142 19.42 0.99 4.67
C VAL A 142 19.76 0.18 3.41
N GLN A 143 18.84 -0.67 2.93
CA GLN A 143 19.05 -1.41 1.68
C GLN A 143 19.10 -0.49 0.46
N ALA A 144 18.23 0.53 0.40
CA ALA A 144 18.26 1.52 -0.66
C ALA A 144 19.58 2.31 -0.68
N SER A 145 20.10 2.68 0.49
CA SER A 145 21.40 3.33 0.63
C SER A 145 22.53 2.43 0.10
N LYS A 146 22.53 1.15 0.47
CA LYS A 146 23.51 0.17 0.00
C LYS A 146 23.47 0.05 -1.54
N LEU A 147 22.29 -0.21 -2.11
CA LEU A 147 22.11 -0.36 -3.55
C LEU A 147 22.45 0.92 -4.33
N SER A 148 22.09 2.09 -3.81
CA SER A 148 22.41 3.37 -4.45
C SER A 148 23.91 3.61 -4.55
N LYS A 149 24.67 3.20 -3.52
CA LYS A 149 26.13 3.32 -3.51
C LYS A 149 26.80 2.28 -4.42
N GLU A 150 26.34 1.04 -4.39
CA GLU A 150 26.90 -0.05 -5.20
C GLU A 150 26.64 0.15 -6.70
N LEU A 151 25.44 0.59 -7.06
CA LEU A 151 25.02 0.75 -8.46
C LEU A 151 25.16 2.19 -8.98
N ASN A 152 25.50 3.14 -8.11
CA ASN A 152 25.49 4.59 -8.38
C ASN A 152 24.16 5.07 -9.01
N LYS A 153 23.03 4.56 -8.49
CA LYS A 153 21.68 4.88 -8.98
C LYS A 153 20.95 5.83 -8.01
N PRO A 154 20.12 6.75 -8.54
CA PRO A 154 19.30 7.63 -7.72
C PRO A 154 18.17 6.87 -6.99
N ILE A 155 17.86 7.32 -5.77
CA ILE A 155 16.75 6.85 -4.96
C ILE A 155 15.60 7.85 -5.06
N LEU A 156 14.41 7.35 -5.38
CA LEU A 156 13.15 8.08 -5.34
C LEU A 156 12.52 7.88 -3.95
N VAL A 157 12.58 8.93 -3.14
CA VAL A 157 12.11 8.93 -1.75
C VAL A 157 10.67 9.43 -1.73
N THR A 158 9.71 8.53 -1.50
CA THR A 158 8.26 8.84 -1.55
C THR A 158 7.65 8.96 -0.17
N GLY A 159 6.47 9.59 -0.09
CA GLY A 159 5.67 9.71 1.13
C GLY A 159 5.42 11.16 1.53
N GLY A 160 4.15 11.47 1.78
CA GLY A 160 3.65 12.77 2.17
C GLY A 160 3.48 12.92 3.69
N ASN A 161 2.50 13.74 4.08
CA ASN A 161 2.15 14.00 5.47
C ASN A 161 1.00 13.08 5.88
N PHE A 162 1.34 11.86 6.28
CA PHE A 162 0.36 10.86 6.75
C PHE A 162 0.70 10.31 8.15
N LEU A 163 1.75 10.87 8.77
CA LEU A 163 2.21 10.50 10.10
C LEU A 163 1.27 11.05 11.18
N HIS A 164 1.55 10.69 12.44
CA HIS A 164 0.77 11.21 13.57
C HIS A 164 0.82 12.75 13.66
N ASP A 165 1.97 13.34 13.34
CA ASP A 165 2.10 14.79 13.18
C ASP A 165 1.87 15.16 11.70
N PRO A 166 0.80 15.92 11.39
CA PRO A 166 0.46 16.31 10.01
C PRO A 166 1.41 17.34 9.42
N ASP A 167 2.24 18.01 10.21
CA ASP A 167 3.22 18.99 9.73
C ASP A 167 4.55 18.32 9.32
N THR A 168 4.77 17.08 9.77
CA THR A 168 5.96 16.30 9.41
C THR A 168 5.75 15.49 8.13
N ASN A 169 6.60 15.73 7.14
CA ASN A 169 6.64 14.97 5.91
C ASN A 169 7.54 13.73 6.03
N TYR A 170 7.02 12.54 5.71
CA TYR A 170 7.80 11.30 5.78
C TYR A 170 9.00 11.32 4.84
N SER A 171 8.80 11.68 3.56
CA SER A 171 9.88 11.61 2.57
C SER A 171 11.04 12.53 2.93
N GLN A 172 10.78 13.67 3.58
CA GLN A 172 11.83 14.57 4.04
C GLN A 172 12.68 13.92 5.15
N LYS A 173 12.04 13.28 6.14
CA LYS A 173 12.77 12.53 7.17
C LYS A 173 13.58 11.38 6.58
N ALA A 174 13.03 10.68 5.59
CA ALA A 174 13.72 9.58 4.94
C ALA A 174 14.90 10.07 4.10
N PHE A 175 14.75 11.23 3.46
CA PHE A 175 15.80 11.92 2.73
C PHE A 175 16.98 12.29 3.64
N ASP A 176 16.68 12.86 4.81
CA ASP A 176 17.69 13.24 5.80
C ASP A 176 18.45 12.01 6.32
N LEU A 177 17.73 10.92 6.64
CA LEU A 177 18.37 9.66 7.04
C LEU A 177 19.26 9.09 5.92
N LEU A 178 18.85 9.14 4.66
CA LEU A 178 19.65 8.64 3.55
C LEU A 178 20.93 9.48 3.33
N LEU A 179 20.86 10.79 3.56
CA LEU A 179 22.05 11.65 3.59
C LEU A 179 22.99 11.25 4.74
N ASP A 180 22.47 11.03 5.94
CA ASP A 180 23.26 10.60 7.11
C ASP A 180 23.90 9.22 6.89
N LEU A 181 23.19 8.33 6.19
CA LEU A 181 23.73 7.05 5.75
C LEU A 181 24.76 7.18 4.63
N GLY A 182 25.06 8.38 4.15
CA GLY A 182 26.13 8.68 3.18
C GLY A 182 25.72 8.54 1.71
N VAL A 183 24.43 8.59 1.38
CA VAL A 183 23.99 8.65 -0.02
C VAL A 183 24.24 10.06 -0.57
N PRO A 184 24.89 10.21 -1.74
CA PRO A 184 25.12 11.53 -2.31
C PRO A 184 23.80 12.26 -2.60
N ARG A 185 23.72 13.56 -2.28
CA ARG A 185 22.54 14.41 -2.56
C ARG A 185 22.05 14.31 -4.01
N LYS A 186 22.97 14.20 -4.98
CA LYS A 186 22.67 14.04 -6.41
C LYS A 186 21.94 12.74 -6.75
N ASN A 187 22.05 11.72 -5.90
CA ASN A 187 21.41 10.42 -6.03
C ASN A 187 20.12 10.35 -5.19
N LEU A 188 19.57 11.47 -4.73
CA LEU A 188 18.32 11.49 -3.97
C LEU A 188 17.30 12.40 -4.66
N ILE A 189 16.12 11.86 -4.93
CA ILE A 189 14.99 12.59 -5.50
C ILE A 189 13.85 12.55 -4.49
N LEU A 190 13.48 13.73 -3.99
CA LEU A 190 12.42 13.88 -3.00
C LEU A 190 11.05 13.96 -3.70
N VAL A 191 10.12 13.09 -3.31
CA VAL A 191 8.72 13.11 -3.73
C VAL A 191 7.83 13.20 -2.49
N ALA A 192 7.64 14.43 -2.00
CA ALA A 192 6.89 14.76 -0.80
C ALA A 192 5.36 14.73 -1.00
N LYS A 193 4.85 13.67 -1.64
CA LYS A 193 3.44 13.46 -1.97
C LYS A 193 3.03 12.02 -1.68
N GLY A 194 1.73 11.81 -1.52
CA GLY A 194 1.12 10.52 -1.25
C GLY A 194 0.85 10.32 0.25
N ILE A 195 -0.39 10.04 0.62
CA ILE A 195 -0.80 9.75 2.01
C ILE A 195 -1.30 8.32 2.17
N ASP A 196 -1.44 7.62 1.05
CA ASP A 196 -1.80 6.23 0.94
C ASP A 196 -1.00 5.61 -0.22
N THR A 197 -1.03 4.29 -0.33
CA THR A 197 -0.28 3.56 -1.36
C THR A 197 -0.67 3.98 -2.78
N ALA A 198 -1.94 4.30 -3.04
CA ALA A 198 -2.40 4.65 -4.38
C ALA A 198 -1.89 6.02 -4.82
N SER A 199 -2.01 7.02 -3.94
CA SER A 199 -1.52 8.38 -4.15
C SER A 199 0.00 8.46 -4.18
N GLU A 200 0.71 7.60 -3.43
CA GLU A 200 2.16 7.45 -3.57
C GLU A 200 2.54 6.96 -4.96
N VAL A 201 1.92 5.88 -5.46
CA VAL A 201 2.18 5.35 -6.81
C VAL A 201 1.83 6.38 -7.88
N GLU A 202 0.72 7.11 -7.71
CA GLU A 202 0.33 8.18 -8.62
C GLU A 202 1.37 9.31 -8.64
N SER A 203 1.93 9.68 -7.48
CA SER A 203 2.93 10.74 -7.37
C SER A 203 4.23 10.43 -8.14
N ILE A 204 4.56 9.14 -8.24
CA ILE A 204 5.77 8.69 -8.94
C ILE A 204 5.53 8.26 -10.39
N LYS A 205 4.28 8.20 -10.84
CA LYS A 205 3.91 7.75 -12.19
C LYS A 205 4.66 8.49 -13.29
N SER A 206 4.87 9.80 -13.14
CA SER A 206 5.62 10.63 -14.10
C SER A 206 7.10 10.22 -14.25
N TYR A 207 7.70 9.64 -13.20
CA TYR A 207 9.05 9.09 -13.21
C TYR A 207 9.09 7.68 -13.82
N ILE A 208 8.01 6.91 -13.63
CA ILE A 208 7.90 5.50 -14.05
C ILE A 208 7.58 5.35 -15.54
N THR A 209 6.80 6.25 -16.11
CA THR A 209 6.21 6.09 -17.46
C THR A 209 7.25 6.01 -18.59
N LYS A 210 8.55 6.18 -18.31
CA LYS A 210 9.62 6.05 -19.29
C LYS A 210 10.55 4.83 -19.10
N LYS A 211 10.62 4.17 -17.93
CA LYS A 211 11.81 3.36 -17.53
C LYS A 211 11.52 2.23 -16.51
N MET A 212 12.42 1.24 -16.41
CA MET A 212 12.33 0.04 -15.55
C MET A 212 12.53 0.37 -14.07
N LEU A 213 11.75 -0.29 -13.19
CA LEU A 213 11.67 -0.03 -11.75
C LEU A 213 12.28 -1.14 -10.91
N PHE A 214 13.01 -0.75 -9.86
CA PHE A 214 13.36 -1.63 -8.75
C PHE A 214 12.67 -1.15 -7.47
N SER A 215 11.70 -1.93 -6.98
CA SER A 215 10.97 -1.64 -5.76
C SER A 215 11.45 -2.55 -4.63
N LEU A 216 12.02 -1.96 -3.58
CA LEU A 216 12.41 -2.68 -2.37
C LEU A 216 11.17 -2.99 -1.52
N ARG A 217 10.50 -4.10 -1.84
CA ARG A 217 9.49 -4.69 -0.96
C ARG A 217 10.18 -5.55 0.09
N GLN A 218 9.72 -5.46 1.33
CA GLN A 218 10.33 -6.19 2.44
C GLN A 218 10.03 -7.68 2.28
N LEU A 219 11.09 -8.48 2.16
CA LEU A 219 11.03 -9.92 2.39
C LEU A 219 10.92 -10.14 3.90
N HIS A 220 9.86 -10.82 4.32
CA HIS A 220 9.84 -11.47 5.61
C HIS A 220 10.82 -12.65 5.50
N ILE A 221 11.94 -12.59 6.22
CA ILE A 221 12.81 -13.75 6.49
C ILE A 221 12.47 -14.21 7.91
#